data_AF-D8GI68-F1
#
_entry.id   AF-D8GI68-F1
#
_cell.length_a   1.000
_cell.length_b   1.000
_cell.length_c   1.000
_cell.angle_alpha   90.00
_cell.angle_beta   90.00
_cell.angle_gamma   90.00
#
_symmetry.space_group_name_H-M   'P 1'
#
loop_
_entity.id
_entity.type
_entity.pdbx_description
1 polymer ?
#
loop_
_entity_poly.entity_id
_entity_poly.type
_entity_poly.pdbx_seq_one_letter_code
_entity_poly.pdbx_strand_id
1 'polypeptide(L)'
;MHKTHSYYFNTPSYSSSTMCNSCKTYSCPYCVNTPMYNRNFSRQFSNYTNAEDTKITGFISTLEDRGFIVQEGKLKYFDILKLVSEGIIDTAFANNAGAPYATYLLPPAPNQDPSPAQKPPKGYNPNNPNNYPANIEYAAPGLDYKLRADEAIVLIGKTPPTAYNFSYKSYLGFIENEPSKDYSNTITVGNDYTGFYHNIGASMGDQINNHNIWTDNTPYGSPGDPFNSSTIIITTADKGINEQMRDALIKSGFNPGIMNDDNIPMGLTNIGLEKGKDTFSFIMRAAIWLDHDAGWNYINNLKNYVKVLRITPKTPYSYTNLWPIPNLKMHETGTTEFQVVPYARNELNYLRNEIIEKYQNEEYKPVDLDSKLWILDGYEGILQDVPVYYDNRDGLYIRTDNFQLETDEDFVILYGVDHVQAEFATFFNISFYGEEYWNGVAGANITDELKYPATEYFPKDYKNSKCYYAVKMARKVEEGNEVIIPYSTGNPSGSAYGVDNNEDAYVGFRIYANPETNVAPAIFDVIWSRAILFRKKKK
;
A
#
# COMPACT_ATOMS: atom_id res chain seq x y z
N MET A 1 -30.37 14.62 31.04
CA MET A 1 -30.48 13.14 31.02
C MET A 1 -30.29 12.66 29.58
N HIS A 2 -29.05 12.42 29.18
CA HIS A 2 -28.72 11.63 27.99
C HIS A 2 -27.68 10.60 28.44
N LYS A 3 -28.04 9.33 28.35
CA LYS A 3 -27.19 8.19 28.72
C LYS A 3 -26.22 7.92 27.57
N THR A 4 -24.96 8.24 27.75
CA THR A 4 -23.84 7.67 26.98
C THR A 4 -23.69 6.20 27.39
N HIS A 5 -23.71 5.30 26.41
CA HIS A 5 -23.35 3.90 26.64
C HIS A 5 -21.82 3.80 26.53
N SER A 6 -21.15 3.64 27.66
CA SER A 6 -19.74 3.27 27.73
C SER A 6 -19.61 1.79 27.36
N TYR A 7 -19.01 1.49 26.21
CA TYR A 7 -18.49 0.16 25.93
C TYR A 7 -17.22 -0.03 26.76
N TYR A 8 -17.31 -0.79 27.85
CA TYR A 8 -16.15 -1.26 28.62
C TYR A 8 -15.45 -2.36 27.82
N PHE A 9 -14.29 -2.07 27.24
CA PHE A 9 -13.36 -3.11 26.78
C PHE A 9 -12.61 -3.68 27.99
N ASN A 10 -12.65 -5.00 28.13
CA ASN A 10 -11.94 -5.73 29.17
C ASN A 10 -10.42 -5.52 29.04
N THR A 11 -9.78 -5.16 30.14
CA THR A 11 -8.32 -5.00 30.27
C THR A 11 -7.64 -6.37 30.07
N PRO A 12 -6.70 -6.55 29.12
CA PRO A 12 -5.96 -7.81 29.00
C PRO A 12 -4.89 -7.93 30.08
N SER A 13 -4.74 -9.13 30.66
CA SER A 13 -3.60 -9.50 31.49
C SER A 13 -2.46 -10.05 30.64
N TYR A 14 -1.25 -9.53 30.79
CA TYR A 14 -0.06 -10.01 30.10
C TYR A 14 0.45 -11.33 30.72
N SER A 15 0.62 -12.37 29.90
CA SER A 15 1.37 -13.57 30.24
C SER A 15 2.74 -13.51 29.57
N SER A 16 3.79 -13.31 30.36
CA SER A 16 5.18 -13.31 29.93
C SER A 16 5.70 -14.74 29.71
N SER A 17 5.16 -15.49 28.74
CA SER A 17 5.81 -16.70 28.20
C SER A 17 4.91 -17.44 27.22
N THR A 18 5.08 -17.20 25.91
CA THR A 18 4.81 -18.23 24.91
C THR A 18 5.71 -17.98 23.70
N MET A 19 6.81 -18.72 23.63
CA MET A 19 7.65 -18.81 22.44
C MET A 19 6.88 -19.50 21.32
N CYS A 20 7.00 -18.98 20.09
CA CYS A 20 6.51 -19.65 18.88
C CYS A 20 7.33 -20.94 18.63
N ASN A 21 6.65 -22.07 18.47
CA ASN A 21 7.30 -23.38 18.27
C ASN A 21 7.94 -23.58 16.87
N SER A 22 7.81 -22.61 15.97
CA SER A 22 8.24 -22.75 14.57
C SER A 22 9.68 -22.26 14.31
N CYS A 23 10.29 -21.46 15.18
CA CYS A 23 11.63 -20.91 14.95
C CYS A 23 12.41 -20.84 16.28
N LYS A 24 13.29 -21.82 16.52
CA LYS A 24 14.18 -21.86 17.70
C LYS A 24 15.51 -21.11 17.53
N THR A 25 15.59 -20.21 16.55
CA THR A 25 16.71 -19.28 16.37
C THR A 25 16.24 -18.19 15.40
N TYR A 26 16.43 -16.92 15.79
CA TYR A 26 16.08 -15.67 15.09
C TYR A 26 14.63 -15.16 15.24
N SER A 27 14.55 -13.93 15.76
CA SER A 27 13.35 -13.10 15.82
C SER A 27 12.83 -12.80 14.41
N CYS A 28 11.63 -13.27 14.13
CA CYS A 28 10.90 -12.92 12.92
C CYS A 28 10.47 -11.43 12.99
N PRO A 29 10.80 -10.58 12.00
CA PRO A 29 10.35 -9.17 11.98
C PRO A 29 8.83 -9.02 11.92
N TYR A 30 8.09 -10.08 11.56
CA TYR A 30 6.63 -10.12 11.56
C TYR A 30 6.01 -10.50 12.93
N CYS A 31 6.83 -10.89 13.91
CA CYS A 31 6.37 -11.45 15.19
C CYS A 31 6.60 -10.54 16.41
N VAL A 32 6.54 -9.22 16.24
CA VAL A 32 6.42 -8.32 17.39
C VAL A 32 4.98 -8.36 17.92
N ASN A 33 4.79 -9.18 18.97
CA ASN A 33 3.64 -9.20 19.89
C ASN A 33 2.25 -9.09 19.24
N THR A 34 1.79 -10.19 18.65
CA THR A 34 0.38 -10.41 18.30
C THR A 34 -0.47 -10.35 19.59
N PRO A 35 -1.47 -9.48 19.70
CA PRO A 35 -2.42 -9.56 20.81
C PRO A 35 -3.23 -10.85 20.69
N MET A 36 -3.22 -11.69 21.73
CA MET A 36 -4.17 -12.81 21.82
C MET A 36 -5.55 -12.24 22.22
N TYR A 37 -6.40 -11.97 21.24
CA TYR A 37 -7.83 -11.74 21.47
C TYR A 37 -8.67 -12.99 21.18
N ASN A 38 -9.80 -13.08 21.88
CA ASN A 38 -10.69 -14.23 22.00
C ASN A 38 -11.00 -14.94 20.66
N ARG A 39 -10.74 -16.24 20.62
CA ARG A 39 -11.01 -17.19 19.51
C ARG A 39 -12.52 -17.45 19.24
N ASN A 40 -13.36 -16.43 19.29
CA ASN A 40 -14.80 -16.57 18.98
C ASN A 40 -15.19 -15.93 17.65
N PHE A 41 -14.32 -15.99 16.64
CA PHE A 41 -14.78 -15.86 15.25
C PHE A 41 -15.11 -17.25 14.73
N SER A 42 -16.39 -17.47 14.43
CA SER A 42 -16.84 -18.66 13.76
C SER A 42 -16.08 -18.79 12.43
N ARG A 43 -15.22 -19.80 12.32
CA ARG A 43 -14.68 -20.26 11.03
C ARG A 43 -15.81 -20.85 10.20
N GLN A 44 -16.66 -20.00 9.64
CA GLN A 44 -17.60 -20.39 8.61
C GLN A 44 -16.88 -20.41 7.26
N PHE A 45 -16.07 -21.44 7.05
CA PHE A 45 -15.78 -21.87 5.68
C PHE A 45 -17.04 -22.58 5.16
N SER A 46 -18.00 -21.81 4.65
CA SER A 46 -19.19 -22.35 4.00
C SER A 46 -19.06 -22.18 2.48
N ASN A 47 -19.11 -23.30 1.74
CA ASN A 47 -19.58 -23.54 0.37
C ASN A 47 -19.66 -22.38 -0.65
N TYR A 48 -18.69 -21.46 -0.67
CA TYR A 48 -18.72 -20.25 -1.49
C TYR A 48 -18.48 -20.49 -2.99
N THR A 49 -17.89 -21.63 -3.37
CA THR A 49 -17.33 -21.82 -4.72
C THR A 49 -18.39 -22.04 -5.81
N ASN A 50 -19.42 -22.86 -5.60
CA ASN A 50 -20.25 -23.30 -6.73
C ASN A 50 -21.21 -22.24 -7.30
N ALA A 51 -21.78 -21.38 -6.44
CA ALA A 51 -22.77 -20.39 -6.87
C ALA A 51 -22.12 -19.16 -7.54
N GLU A 52 -21.02 -18.65 -6.98
CA GLU A 52 -20.26 -17.56 -7.61
C GLU A 52 -19.61 -18.01 -8.91
N ASP A 53 -19.05 -19.24 -8.97
CA ASP A 53 -18.50 -19.79 -10.22
C ASP A 53 -19.57 -19.86 -11.32
N THR A 54 -20.83 -20.16 -10.96
CA THR A 54 -21.95 -20.16 -11.91
C THR A 54 -22.25 -18.74 -12.42
N LYS A 55 -22.27 -17.73 -11.54
CA LYS A 55 -22.50 -16.33 -11.93
C LYS A 55 -21.36 -15.78 -12.80
N ILE A 56 -20.10 -16.09 -12.45
CA ILE A 56 -18.92 -15.71 -13.24
C ILE A 56 -18.99 -16.36 -14.63
N THR A 57 -19.36 -17.65 -14.71
CA THR A 57 -19.55 -18.34 -15.99
C THR A 57 -20.65 -17.68 -16.84
N GLY A 58 -21.78 -17.31 -16.22
CA GLY A 58 -22.85 -16.56 -16.87
C GLY A 58 -22.40 -15.19 -17.39
N PHE A 59 -21.55 -14.50 -16.63
CA PHE A 59 -20.99 -13.21 -17.01
C PHE A 59 -20.07 -13.33 -18.23
N ILE A 60 -19.15 -14.30 -18.20
CA ILE A 60 -18.26 -14.59 -19.32
C ILE A 60 -19.06 -14.93 -20.58
N SER A 61 -20.03 -15.85 -20.48
CA SER A 61 -20.88 -16.24 -21.62
C SER A 61 -21.64 -15.04 -22.19
N THR A 62 -22.22 -14.20 -21.33
CA THR A 62 -22.96 -13.00 -21.74
C THR A 62 -22.07 -12.04 -22.53
N LEU A 63 -20.82 -11.86 -22.10
CA LEU A 63 -19.86 -11.01 -22.79
C LEU A 63 -19.40 -11.61 -24.13
N GLU A 64 -19.12 -12.91 -24.17
CA GLU A 64 -18.72 -13.59 -25.41
C GLU A 64 -19.81 -13.52 -26.48
N ASP A 65 -21.08 -13.69 -26.08
CA ASP A 65 -22.26 -13.51 -26.94
C ASP A 65 -22.40 -12.07 -27.47
N ARG A 66 -21.97 -11.09 -26.68
CA ARG A 66 -21.92 -9.67 -27.06
C ARG A 66 -20.71 -9.30 -27.91
N GLY A 67 -19.88 -10.26 -28.29
CA GLY A 67 -18.73 -10.02 -29.14
C GLY A 67 -17.48 -9.56 -28.39
N PHE A 68 -17.36 -9.83 -27.09
CA PHE A 68 -16.12 -9.64 -26.36
C PHE A 68 -15.24 -10.89 -26.38
N ILE A 69 -13.93 -10.68 -26.23
CA ILE A 69 -12.94 -11.70 -25.88
C ILE A 69 -12.71 -11.53 -24.37
N VAL A 70 -12.96 -12.59 -23.61
CA VAL A 70 -12.69 -12.62 -22.17
C VAL A 70 -11.47 -13.49 -21.91
N GLN A 71 -10.50 -12.94 -21.18
CA GLN A 71 -9.26 -13.61 -20.81
C GLN A 71 -9.07 -13.56 -19.29
N GLU A 72 -8.60 -14.66 -18.72
CA GLU A 72 -8.34 -14.73 -17.28
C GLU A 72 -6.94 -14.18 -16.95
N GLY A 73 -6.91 -13.17 -16.09
CA GLY A 73 -5.72 -12.70 -15.39
C GLY A 73 -5.66 -13.28 -13.97
N LYS A 74 -4.77 -12.72 -13.15
CA LYS A 74 -4.65 -13.10 -11.73
C LYS A 74 -4.43 -11.88 -10.88
N LEU A 75 -4.87 -11.93 -9.62
CA LEU A 75 -4.36 -11.08 -8.56
C LEU A 75 -3.39 -11.92 -7.71
N LYS A 76 -2.17 -11.41 -7.48
CA LYS A 76 -1.13 -12.17 -6.78
C LYS A 76 -0.37 -11.30 -5.80
N TYR A 77 -0.11 -11.85 -4.61
CA TYR A 77 0.86 -11.29 -3.67
C TYR A 77 2.22 -11.09 -4.35
N PHE A 78 2.81 -9.93 -4.11
CA PHE A 78 4.07 -9.50 -4.69
C PHE A 78 5.07 -9.20 -3.59
N ASP A 79 5.97 -10.16 -3.32
CA ASP A 79 7.04 -9.98 -2.36
C ASP A 79 8.18 -9.19 -3.00
N ILE A 80 8.08 -7.86 -2.91
CA ILE A 80 9.01 -6.95 -3.59
C ILE A 80 10.43 -7.07 -3.05
N LEU A 81 10.59 -7.30 -1.74
CA LEU A 81 11.90 -7.47 -1.10
C LEU A 81 12.59 -8.76 -1.58
N LYS A 82 11.82 -9.82 -1.81
CA LYS A 82 12.35 -11.03 -2.42
C LYS A 82 12.91 -10.77 -3.82
N LEU A 83 12.17 -10.04 -4.65
CA LEU A 83 12.57 -9.78 -6.03
C LEU A 83 13.83 -8.91 -6.11
N VAL A 84 13.97 -7.92 -5.22
CA VAL A 84 15.21 -7.15 -5.08
C VAL A 84 16.36 -8.07 -4.65
N SER A 85 16.12 -8.92 -3.65
CA SER A 85 17.15 -9.86 -3.16
C SER A 85 17.61 -10.87 -4.22
N GLU A 86 16.73 -11.24 -5.14
CA GLU A 86 17.02 -12.13 -6.27
C GLU A 86 17.61 -11.39 -7.49
N GLY A 87 17.76 -10.07 -7.42
CA GLY A 87 18.28 -9.23 -8.51
C GLY A 87 17.35 -9.13 -9.72
N ILE A 88 16.05 -9.40 -9.54
CA ILE A 88 15.03 -9.32 -10.60
C ILE A 88 14.64 -7.86 -10.85
N ILE A 89 14.60 -7.06 -9.80
CA ILE A 89 14.38 -5.62 -9.82
C ILE A 89 15.40 -4.93 -8.92
N ASP A 90 15.60 -3.63 -9.12
CA ASP A 90 16.61 -2.82 -8.44
C ASP A 90 16.04 -1.93 -7.32
N THR A 91 14.72 -1.96 -7.09
CA THR A 91 14.09 -1.21 -6.00
C THR A 91 12.89 -1.92 -5.38
N ALA A 92 12.63 -1.62 -4.11
CA ALA A 92 11.47 -2.05 -3.36
C ALA A 92 10.32 -1.03 -3.39
N PHE A 93 10.43 0.04 -4.20
CA PHE A 93 9.42 1.09 -4.35
C PHE A 93 8.92 1.69 -3.04
N ALA A 94 9.81 1.86 -2.06
CA ALA A 94 9.41 2.32 -0.73
C ALA A 94 8.25 1.48 -0.16
N ASN A 95 8.41 0.16 -0.09
CA ASN A 95 7.39 -0.69 0.54
C ASN A 95 7.17 -0.29 2.01
N ASN A 96 5.95 -0.40 2.50
CA ASN A 96 5.71 -0.26 3.94
C ASN A 96 6.15 -1.57 4.64
N ALA A 97 6.96 -1.48 5.69
CA ALA A 97 7.45 -2.66 6.38
C ALA A 97 6.27 -3.46 6.97
N GLY A 98 6.21 -4.76 6.65
CA GLY A 98 5.15 -5.65 7.13
C GLY A 98 3.79 -5.53 6.43
N ALA A 99 3.61 -4.60 5.48
CA ALA A 99 2.38 -4.49 4.70
C ALA A 99 2.45 -5.37 3.44
N PRO A 100 1.48 -6.27 3.20
CA PRO A 100 1.43 -7.03 1.96
C PRO A 100 0.79 -6.24 0.81
N TYR A 101 1.36 -6.44 -0.38
CA TYR A 101 0.89 -5.87 -1.64
C TYR A 101 0.50 -6.98 -2.61
N ALA A 102 -0.59 -6.82 -3.33
CA ALA A 102 -0.94 -7.68 -4.44
C ALA A 102 -1.21 -6.87 -5.70
N THR A 103 -0.84 -7.43 -6.85
CA THR A 103 -0.96 -6.79 -8.15
C THR A 103 -1.57 -7.72 -9.17
N TYR A 104 -2.06 -7.15 -10.28
CA TYR A 104 -2.49 -7.94 -11.40
C TYR A 104 -1.32 -8.64 -12.09
N LEU A 105 -1.60 -9.80 -12.68
CA LEU A 105 -0.81 -10.42 -13.72
C LEU A 105 -1.77 -10.70 -14.87
N LEU A 106 -1.83 -9.77 -15.82
CA LEU A 106 -2.78 -9.82 -16.93
C LEU A 106 -2.19 -10.53 -18.16
N PRO A 107 -3.03 -11.24 -18.94
CA PRO A 107 -2.64 -11.63 -20.29
C PRO A 107 -2.51 -10.39 -21.20
N PRO A 108 -1.70 -10.47 -22.27
CA PRO A 108 -1.66 -9.41 -23.28
C PRO A 108 -3.02 -9.18 -23.94
N ALA A 109 -3.17 -8.04 -24.62
CA ALA A 109 -4.35 -7.83 -25.46
C ALA A 109 -4.35 -8.84 -26.63
N PRO A 110 -5.52 -9.23 -27.18
CA PRO A 110 -5.59 -10.19 -28.29
C PRO A 110 -4.75 -9.83 -29.53
N ASN A 111 -4.51 -8.54 -29.75
CA ASN A 111 -3.71 -7.98 -30.84
C ASN A 111 -2.37 -7.38 -30.36
N GLN A 112 -1.84 -7.89 -29.25
CA GLN A 112 -0.54 -7.51 -28.70
C GLN A 112 0.36 -8.74 -28.66
N ASP A 113 1.63 -8.59 -29.05
CA ASP A 113 2.60 -9.66 -28.94
C ASP A 113 2.82 -10.03 -27.46
N PRO A 114 2.87 -11.33 -27.11
CA PRO A 114 3.23 -11.73 -25.75
C PRO A 114 4.71 -11.42 -25.50
N SER A 115 5.03 -11.02 -24.29
CA SER A 115 6.43 -11.02 -23.85
C SER A 115 6.98 -12.46 -23.78
N PRO A 116 8.31 -12.67 -23.73
CA PRO A 116 8.91 -14.00 -23.77
C PRO A 116 8.40 -14.96 -22.67
N ALA A 117 8.08 -14.43 -21.50
CA ALA A 117 7.58 -15.19 -20.36
C ALA A 117 6.03 -15.29 -20.31
N GLN A 118 5.32 -14.67 -21.26
CA GLN A 118 3.86 -14.77 -21.39
C GLN A 118 3.43 -15.81 -22.40
N LYS A 119 2.26 -16.41 -22.12
CA LYS A 119 1.56 -17.21 -23.12
C LYS A 119 0.88 -16.28 -24.13
N PRO A 120 0.77 -16.69 -25.41
CA PRO A 120 -0.04 -15.96 -26.39
C PRO A 120 -1.47 -15.73 -25.88
N PRO A 121 -2.05 -14.53 -26.10
CA PRO A 121 -3.40 -14.22 -25.66
C PRO A 121 -4.44 -14.96 -26.50
N LYS A 122 -5.67 -15.08 -25.97
CA LYS A 122 -6.80 -15.68 -26.69
C LYS A 122 -7.13 -14.85 -27.93
N GLY A 123 -7.14 -15.50 -29.10
CA GLY A 123 -7.40 -14.83 -30.38
C GLY A 123 -6.16 -14.26 -31.07
N TYR A 124 -4.96 -14.47 -30.50
CA TYR A 124 -3.70 -14.02 -31.08
C TYR A 124 -3.39 -14.70 -32.43
N ASN A 125 -2.95 -13.91 -33.39
CA ASN A 125 -2.38 -14.38 -34.64
C ASN A 125 -0.94 -13.88 -34.76
N PRO A 126 0.09 -14.75 -34.64
CA PRO A 126 1.50 -14.33 -34.71
C PRO A 126 1.91 -13.77 -36.07
N ASN A 127 1.14 -14.05 -37.13
CA ASN A 127 1.42 -13.56 -38.47
C ASN A 127 0.66 -12.27 -38.82
N ASN A 128 -0.06 -11.69 -37.86
CA ASN A 128 -0.77 -10.43 -38.09
C ASN A 128 0.25 -9.27 -38.05
N PRO A 129 0.49 -8.56 -39.16
CA PRO A 129 1.45 -7.46 -39.18
C PRO A 129 1.01 -6.25 -38.35
N ASN A 130 -0.24 -6.22 -37.89
CA ASN A 130 -0.80 -5.16 -37.06
C ASN A 130 -0.80 -5.50 -35.56
N ASN A 131 -0.05 -6.52 -35.13
CA ASN A 131 0.13 -6.75 -33.70
C ASN A 131 0.93 -5.59 -33.09
N TYR A 132 0.49 -5.15 -31.92
CA TYR A 132 1.19 -4.17 -31.12
C TYR A 132 2.37 -4.80 -30.36
N PRO A 133 3.41 -4.01 -30.04
CA PRO A 133 4.54 -4.51 -29.27
C PRO A 133 4.12 -5.07 -27.90
N ALA A 134 4.88 -6.05 -27.42
CA ALA A 134 4.73 -6.57 -26.07
C ALA A 134 4.82 -5.45 -25.00
N ASN A 135 4.20 -5.70 -23.85
CA ASN A 135 4.39 -4.83 -22.69
C ASN A 135 5.86 -4.89 -22.22
N ILE A 136 6.31 -3.82 -21.58
CA ILE A 136 7.57 -3.85 -20.83
C ILE A 136 7.47 -4.89 -19.72
N GLU A 137 8.59 -5.52 -19.40
CA GLU A 137 8.71 -6.42 -18.27
C GLU A 137 9.74 -5.83 -17.32
N TYR A 138 9.27 -5.11 -16.31
CA TYR A 138 10.15 -4.66 -15.24
C TYR A 138 10.24 -5.72 -14.14
N ALA A 139 9.13 -6.00 -13.44
CA ALA A 139 9.16 -6.90 -12.29
C ALA A 139 8.55 -8.29 -12.55
N ALA A 140 7.43 -8.35 -13.28
CA ALA A 140 6.81 -9.61 -13.66
C ALA A 140 5.94 -9.48 -14.92
N PRO A 141 5.79 -10.56 -15.72
CA PRO A 141 4.99 -10.51 -16.92
C PRO A 141 3.51 -10.22 -16.64
N GLY A 142 2.98 -9.15 -17.24
CA GLY A 142 1.59 -8.73 -17.09
C GLY A 142 1.29 -7.92 -15.83
N LEU A 143 2.31 -7.57 -15.03
CA LEU A 143 2.17 -6.62 -13.92
C LEU A 143 1.95 -5.21 -14.45
N ASP A 144 2.85 -4.77 -15.32
CA ASP A 144 2.72 -3.53 -16.07
C ASP A 144 2.08 -3.87 -17.42
N TYR A 145 0.93 -3.28 -17.69
CA TYR A 145 0.12 -3.62 -18.86
C TYR A 145 -0.37 -2.38 -19.57
N LYS A 146 -0.46 -2.48 -20.90
CA LYS A 146 -1.18 -1.51 -21.72
C LYS A 146 -2.64 -1.91 -21.86
N LEU A 147 -3.49 -0.90 -22.01
CA LEU A 147 -4.94 -1.06 -22.15
C LEU A 147 -5.42 -0.28 -23.37
N ARG A 148 -6.41 -0.81 -24.10
CA ARG A 148 -7.18 -0.01 -25.06
C ARG A 148 -8.22 0.82 -24.32
N ALA A 149 -8.59 1.98 -24.85
CA ALA A 149 -9.64 2.82 -24.26
C ALA A 149 -11.01 2.11 -24.16
N ASP A 150 -11.28 1.12 -25.00
CA ASP A 150 -12.51 0.34 -25.03
C ASP A 150 -12.40 -1.04 -24.34
N GLU A 151 -11.33 -1.27 -23.58
CA GLU A 151 -11.17 -2.46 -22.74
C GLU A 151 -11.65 -2.23 -21.30
N ALA A 152 -11.95 -3.35 -20.63
CA ALA A 152 -12.17 -3.37 -19.20
C ALA A 152 -11.36 -4.48 -18.53
N ILE A 153 -10.99 -4.23 -17.28
CA ILE A 153 -10.54 -5.27 -16.35
C ILE A 153 -11.58 -5.36 -15.24
N VAL A 154 -12.04 -6.56 -14.94
CA VAL A 154 -13.04 -6.79 -13.88
C VAL A 154 -12.46 -7.74 -12.85
N LEU A 155 -12.35 -7.24 -11.62
CA LEU A 155 -12.04 -8.03 -10.42
C LEU A 155 -13.37 -8.42 -9.77
N ILE A 156 -13.57 -9.71 -9.52
CA ILE A 156 -14.75 -10.26 -8.81
C ILE A 156 -14.22 -11.13 -7.67
N GLY A 157 -14.62 -10.87 -6.44
CA GLY A 157 -14.15 -11.69 -5.32
C GLY A 157 -14.51 -11.15 -3.95
N LYS A 158 -13.75 -11.60 -2.95
CA LYS A 158 -13.90 -11.13 -1.56
C LYS A 158 -12.81 -10.14 -1.16
N THR A 159 -13.18 -9.13 -0.39
CA THR A 159 -12.26 -8.26 0.34
C THR A 159 -11.47 -9.03 1.41
N PRO A 160 -10.36 -8.48 1.93
CA PRO A 160 -9.53 -9.12 2.95
C PRO A 160 -10.27 -9.40 4.26
N PRO A 161 -9.70 -10.27 5.13
CA PRO A 161 -10.06 -10.27 6.54
C PRO A 161 -9.70 -8.94 7.21
N THR A 162 -10.21 -8.74 8.42
CA THR A 162 -10.09 -7.49 9.16
C THR A 162 -8.64 -7.03 9.30
N ALA A 163 -8.43 -5.78 8.92
CA ALA A 163 -7.17 -5.05 8.96
C ALA A 163 -7.46 -3.60 9.39
N TYR A 164 -6.44 -2.80 9.70
CA TYR A 164 -6.66 -1.37 9.97
C TYR A 164 -7.10 -0.62 8.72
N ASN A 165 -6.54 -0.98 7.57
CA ASN A 165 -6.94 -0.43 6.27
C ASN A 165 -6.69 -1.46 5.16
N PHE A 166 -7.50 -1.43 4.11
CA PHE A 166 -7.16 -2.02 2.82
C PHE A 166 -7.63 -1.09 1.70
N SER A 167 -6.96 -1.15 0.56
CA SER A 167 -7.28 -0.29 -0.57
C SER A 167 -7.00 -0.98 -1.91
N TYR A 168 -7.71 -0.58 -2.95
CA TYR A 168 -7.50 -0.97 -4.33
C TYR A 168 -7.36 0.27 -5.21
N LYS A 169 -6.41 0.26 -6.15
CA LYS A 169 -6.27 1.34 -7.12
C LYS A 169 -5.45 0.96 -8.35
N SER A 170 -5.86 1.44 -9.53
CA SER A 170 -5.00 1.49 -10.72
C SER A 170 -4.11 2.74 -10.75
N TYR A 171 -2.90 2.54 -11.26
CA TYR A 171 -1.82 3.51 -11.32
C TYR A 171 -1.39 3.74 -12.77
N LEU A 172 -0.99 4.96 -13.08
CA LEU A 172 -0.12 5.24 -14.21
C LEU A 172 1.27 4.71 -13.86
N GLY A 173 1.66 3.59 -14.47
CA GLY A 173 2.87 2.85 -14.14
C GLY A 173 4.10 3.51 -14.73
N PHE A 174 4.45 3.09 -15.95
CA PHE A 174 5.59 3.60 -16.72
C PHE A 174 5.10 4.33 -17.97
N ILE A 175 5.72 5.46 -18.27
CA ILE A 175 5.39 6.28 -19.44
C ILE A 175 6.62 6.52 -20.31
N GLU A 176 6.41 6.85 -21.58
CA GLU A 176 7.50 6.99 -22.56
C GLU A 176 8.47 8.10 -22.12
N ASN A 177 9.77 7.84 -22.28
CA ASN A 177 10.79 8.84 -21.99
C ASN A 177 10.65 10.04 -22.93
N GLU A 178 10.48 11.22 -22.36
CA GLU A 178 10.54 12.46 -23.14
C GLU A 178 11.92 12.68 -23.75
N PRO A 179 12.00 13.13 -25.02
CA PRO A 179 13.26 13.47 -25.65
C PRO A 179 14.04 14.51 -24.83
N SER A 180 15.35 14.27 -24.64
CA SER A 180 16.28 15.19 -23.99
C SER A 180 16.08 15.44 -22.48
N LYS A 181 15.09 14.79 -21.83
CA LYS A 181 14.99 14.79 -20.36
C LYS A 181 15.89 13.71 -19.76
N ASP A 182 16.51 14.04 -18.63
CA ASP A 182 17.37 13.11 -17.90
C ASP A 182 16.56 12.29 -16.90
N TYR A 183 16.54 10.96 -17.12
CA TYR A 183 15.87 9.99 -16.28
C TYR A 183 16.85 9.11 -15.49
N SER A 184 18.12 9.51 -15.35
CA SER A 184 19.15 8.75 -14.64
C SER A 184 18.84 8.51 -13.15
N ASN A 185 17.98 9.35 -12.55
CA ASN A 185 17.56 9.25 -11.16
C ASN A 185 16.18 8.58 -10.97
N THR A 186 15.63 7.96 -12.02
CA THR A 186 14.38 7.18 -11.94
C THR A 186 14.57 5.81 -12.57
N ILE A 187 13.63 4.91 -12.27
CA ILE A 187 13.63 3.55 -12.79
C ILE A 187 13.26 3.64 -14.27
N THR A 188 14.12 3.10 -15.14
CA THR A 188 13.87 3.05 -16.58
C THR A 188 13.88 1.62 -17.10
N VAL A 189 13.10 1.35 -18.15
CA VAL A 189 12.95 0.01 -18.72
C VAL A 189 12.56 0.09 -20.20
N GLY A 190 12.76 -1.01 -20.91
CA GLY A 190 12.35 -1.19 -22.29
C GLY A 190 13.50 -1.21 -23.29
N ASN A 191 13.17 -1.15 -24.58
CA ASN A 191 14.12 -1.29 -25.68
C ASN A 191 13.55 -0.73 -26.99
N ASP A 192 14.30 -0.85 -28.09
CA ASP A 192 13.89 -0.34 -29.41
C ASP A 192 12.56 -0.90 -29.91
N TYR A 193 12.17 -2.11 -29.48
CA TYR A 193 10.92 -2.73 -29.88
C TYR A 193 9.73 -2.28 -29.01
N THR A 194 9.88 -2.27 -27.69
CA THR A 194 8.78 -1.88 -26.76
C THR A 194 8.66 -0.37 -26.55
N GLY A 195 9.75 0.38 -26.73
CA GLY A 195 9.94 1.77 -26.29
C GLY A 195 10.80 1.86 -25.03
N PHE A 196 11.30 3.05 -24.72
CA PHE A 196 12.03 3.33 -23.48
C PHE A 196 11.12 4.14 -22.57
N TYR A 197 10.98 3.67 -21.33
CA TYR A 197 10.03 4.21 -20.37
C TYR A 197 10.71 4.50 -19.05
N HIS A 198 10.09 5.36 -18.25
CA HIS A 198 10.46 5.63 -16.88
C HIS A 198 9.24 5.49 -15.96
N ASN A 199 9.48 5.19 -14.68
CA ASN A 199 8.42 5.02 -13.71
C ASN A 199 7.87 6.38 -13.24
N ILE A 200 6.54 6.49 -13.21
CA ILE A 200 5.82 7.54 -12.48
C ILE A 200 5.16 6.90 -11.26
N GLY A 201 4.41 5.80 -11.45
CA GLY A 201 3.69 5.12 -10.39
C GLY A 201 2.63 5.99 -9.72
N ALA A 202 1.90 6.82 -10.47
CA ALA A 202 0.95 7.77 -9.91
C ALA A 202 -0.48 7.23 -9.84
N SER A 203 -1.16 7.46 -8.72
CA SER A 203 -2.57 7.18 -8.57
C SER A 203 -3.37 8.14 -9.45
N MET A 204 -4.37 7.60 -10.15
CA MET A 204 -5.23 8.39 -11.05
C MET A 204 -6.47 8.96 -10.35
N GLY A 205 -6.47 8.98 -9.02
CA GLY A 205 -7.54 9.48 -8.15
C GLY A 205 -7.52 8.81 -6.79
N ASP A 206 -8.54 9.04 -5.97
CA ASP A 206 -8.63 8.42 -4.65
C ASP A 206 -8.72 6.89 -4.71
N GLN A 207 -8.29 6.23 -3.64
CA GLN A 207 -8.37 4.80 -3.44
C GLN A 207 -9.81 4.33 -3.20
N ILE A 208 -10.09 3.10 -3.66
CA ILE A 208 -11.24 2.33 -3.20
C ILE A 208 -10.80 1.61 -1.93
N ASN A 209 -11.09 2.20 -0.77
CA ASN A 209 -10.62 1.77 0.55
C ASN A 209 -11.77 1.19 1.39
N ASN A 210 -11.44 0.64 2.57
CA ASN A 210 -12.42 0.07 3.50
C ASN A 210 -13.49 1.08 3.98
N HIS A 211 -13.32 2.39 3.77
CA HIS A 211 -14.31 3.39 4.16
C HIS A 211 -15.34 3.69 3.06
N ASN A 212 -15.04 3.40 1.79
CA ASN A 212 -15.93 3.74 0.66
C ASN A 212 -16.25 2.57 -0.28
N ILE A 213 -15.61 1.42 -0.13
CA ILE A 213 -15.83 0.27 -1.01
C ILE A 213 -17.25 -0.27 -0.90
N TRP A 214 -17.81 -0.61 -2.06
CA TRP A 214 -19.12 -1.23 -2.18
C TRP A 214 -18.99 -2.73 -2.09
N THR A 215 -19.69 -3.32 -1.13
CA THR A 215 -19.68 -4.76 -0.85
C THR A 215 -21.08 -5.23 -0.50
N ASP A 216 -21.28 -6.54 -0.34
CA ASP A 216 -22.58 -7.06 0.12
C ASP A 216 -22.98 -6.51 1.51
N ASN A 217 -22.00 -6.14 2.33
CA ASN A 217 -22.21 -5.55 3.66
C ASN A 217 -22.20 -4.02 3.66
N THR A 218 -21.78 -3.39 2.56
CA THR A 218 -21.73 -1.94 2.36
C THR A 218 -22.32 -1.57 0.99
N PRO A 219 -23.55 -2.01 0.65
CA PRO A 219 -24.09 -1.84 -0.69
C PRO A 219 -24.19 -0.36 -1.05
N TYR A 220 -23.69 0.01 -2.24
CA TYR A 220 -23.59 1.40 -2.70
C TYR A 220 -22.83 2.33 -1.74
N GLY A 221 -21.92 1.78 -0.93
CA GLY A 221 -21.13 2.54 0.04
C GLY A 221 -21.91 2.88 1.31
N SER A 222 -23.02 2.18 1.59
CA SER A 222 -23.73 2.34 2.86
C SER A 222 -22.85 1.96 4.05
N PRO A 223 -23.06 2.55 5.25
CA PRO A 223 -22.33 2.15 6.45
C PRO A 223 -22.44 0.65 6.72
N GLY A 224 -21.33 0.02 7.09
CA GLY A 224 -21.25 -1.41 7.36
C GLY A 224 -19.82 -1.91 7.50
N ASP A 225 -19.66 -3.22 7.61
CA ASP A 225 -18.36 -3.90 7.70
C ASP A 225 -17.95 -4.43 6.32
N PRO A 226 -16.97 -3.82 5.62
CA PRO A 226 -16.58 -4.19 4.28
C PRO A 226 -15.65 -5.40 4.23
N PHE A 227 -15.20 -5.96 5.36
CA PHE A 227 -14.22 -7.05 5.40
C PHE A 227 -14.87 -8.40 5.12
N ASN A 228 -14.10 -9.35 4.55
CA ASN A 228 -14.57 -10.68 4.14
C ASN A 228 -15.85 -10.66 3.28
N SER A 229 -16.10 -9.58 2.55
CA SER A 229 -17.35 -9.33 1.85
C SER A 229 -17.16 -9.37 0.33
N SER A 230 -18.16 -9.87 -0.40
CA SER A 230 -18.08 -9.94 -1.86
C SER A 230 -18.12 -8.53 -2.46
N THR A 231 -17.27 -8.30 -3.47
CA THR A 231 -17.11 -7.01 -4.16
C THR A 231 -16.73 -7.23 -5.62
N ILE A 232 -17.00 -6.22 -6.44
CA ILE A 232 -16.60 -6.15 -7.83
C ILE A 232 -15.93 -4.80 -8.07
N ILE A 233 -14.80 -4.78 -8.77
CA ILE A 233 -14.12 -3.56 -9.22
C ILE A 233 -14.01 -3.60 -10.74
N ILE A 234 -14.50 -2.57 -11.40
CA ILE A 234 -14.48 -2.42 -12.86
C ILE A 234 -13.49 -1.32 -13.20
N THR A 235 -12.35 -1.70 -13.79
CA THR A 235 -11.34 -0.78 -14.27
C THR A 235 -11.52 -0.54 -15.77
N THR A 236 -11.78 0.70 -16.18
CA THR A 236 -11.93 1.07 -17.61
C THR A 236 -11.82 2.59 -17.83
N ALA A 237 -11.53 3.01 -19.06
CA ALA A 237 -11.48 4.41 -19.46
C ALA A 237 -12.82 4.96 -19.99
N ASP A 238 -13.75 4.09 -20.40
CA ASP A 238 -15.00 4.48 -21.05
C ASP A 238 -16.23 4.05 -20.23
N LYS A 239 -17.15 4.99 -20.00
CA LYS A 239 -18.38 4.77 -19.25
C LYS A 239 -19.35 3.83 -19.95
N GLY A 240 -19.41 3.84 -21.28
CA GLY A 240 -20.24 2.92 -22.04
C GLY A 240 -19.75 1.47 -21.95
N ILE A 241 -18.43 1.26 -21.87
CA ILE A 241 -17.86 -0.05 -21.54
C ILE A 241 -18.22 -0.45 -20.11
N ASN A 242 -18.09 0.45 -19.14
CA ASN A 242 -18.49 0.20 -17.74
C ASN A 242 -19.96 -0.22 -17.63
N GLU A 243 -20.87 0.51 -18.29
CA GLU A 243 -22.31 0.19 -18.36
C GLU A 243 -22.57 -1.20 -18.94
N GLN A 244 -21.86 -1.58 -20.02
CA GLN A 244 -21.95 -2.92 -20.59
C GLN A 244 -21.47 -4.01 -19.62
N MET A 245 -20.42 -3.75 -18.84
CA MET A 245 -19.94 -4.68 -17.81
C MET A 245 -20.98 -4.85 -16.71
N ARG A 246 -21.51 -3.74 -16.18
CA ARG A 246 -22.55 -3.74 -15.14
C ARG A 246 -23.79 -4.50 -15.60
N ASP A 247 -24.28 -4.23 -16.80
CA ASP A 247 -25.46 -4.91 -17.36
C ASP A 247 -25.24 -6.43 -17.52
N ALA A 248 -24.06 -6.85 -18.01
CA ALA A 248 -23.72 -8.27 -18.11
C ALA A 248 -23.59 -8.96 -16.73
N LEU A 249 -23.02 -8.27 -15.73
CA LEU A 249 -22.94 -8.75 -14.35
C LEU A 249 -24.33 -8.90 -13.73
N ILE A 250 -25.21 -7.91 -13.88
CA ILE A 250 -26.60 -7.94 -13.39
C ILE A 250 -27.38 -9.08 -14.03
N LYS A 251 -27.27 -9.24 -15.37
CA LYS A 251 -27.89 -10.36 -16.09
C LYS A 251 -27.43 -11.72 -15.58
N SER A 252 -26.22 -11.78 -15.04
CA SER A 252 -25.62 -13.00 -14.46
C SER A 252 -25.91 -13.17 -12.97
N GLY A 253 -26.71 -12.28 -12.38
CA GLY A 253 -27.20 -12.38 -11.00
C GLY A 253 -26.31 -11.73 -9.94
N PHE A 254 -25.37 -10.85 -10.32
CA PHE A 254 -24.64 -10.03 -9.36
C PHE A 254 -25.45 -8.82 -8.90
N ASN A 255 -25.27 -8.45 -7.63
CA ASN A 255 -25.91 -7.28 -7.06
C ASN A 255 -25.23 -6.00 -7.59
N PRO A 256 -25.95 -5.04 -8.19
CA PRO A 256 -25.35 -3.75 -8.59
C PRO A 256 -24.74 -2.97 -7.42
N GLY A 257 -25.21 -3.21 -6.19
CA GLY A 257 -24.71 -2.56 -4.98
C GLY A 257 -23.29 -2.93 -4.58
N ILE A 258 -22.60 -3.85 -5.26
CA ILE A 258 -21.21 -4.24 -4.94
C ILE A 258 -20.21 -3.86 -6.03
N MET A 259 -20.66 -3.12 -7.07
CA MET A 259 -19.88 -2.82 -8.27
C MET A 259 -19.24 -1.43 -8.18
N ASN A 260 -17.94 -1.40 -7.93
CA ASN A 260 -17.12 -0.19 -7.80
C ASN A 260 -16.49 0.21 -9.14
N ASP A 261 -16.25 1.51 -9.30
CA ASP A 261 -15.57 2.08 -10.47
C ASP A 261 -14.11 2.42 -10.16
N ASP A 262 -13.18 1.85 -10.91
CA ASP A 262 -11.76 2.21 -10.90
C ASP A 262 -11.40 2.89 -12.23
N ASN A 263 -11.62 4.20 -12.28
CA ASN A 263 -11.60 4.95 -13.53
C ASN A 263 -10.18 5.20 -14.04
N ILE A 264 -9.99 5.06 -15.36
CA ILE A 264 -8.78 5.51 -16.06
C ILE A 264 -9.10 6.78 -16.85
N PRO A 265 -8.81 7.98 -16.33
CA PRO A 265 -9.11 9.24 -17.00
C PRO A 265 -8.12 9.51 -18.14
N MET A 266 -8.61 9.64 -19.38
CA MET A 266 -7.77 9.97 -20.54
C MET A 266 -7.15 11.38 -20.47
N GLY A 267 -7.69 12.27 -19.63
CA GLY A 267 -7.08 13.58 -19.39
C GLY A 267 -5.72 13.52 -18.66
N LEU A 268 -5.39 12.39 -18.04
CA LEU A 268 -4.12 12.15 -17.33
C LEU A 268 -3.24 11.09 -18.01
N THR A 269 -3.71 10.49 -19.11
CA THR A 269 -3.10 9.27 -19.65
C THR A 269 -3.10 9.25 -21.17
N ASN A 270 -2.04 8.70 -21.74
CA ASN A 270 -1.89 8.37 -23.15
C ASN A 270 -2.17 6.88 -23.36
N ILE A 271 -3.42 6.48 -23.11
CA ILE A 271 -3.90 5.10 -23.22
C ILE A 271 -3.79 4.57 -24.66
N GLY A 272 -3.43 3.29 -24.80
CA GLY A 272 -3.29 2.59 -26.08
C GLY A 272 -2.37 1.39 -25.95
N LEU A 273 -2.23 0.62 -27.03
CA LEU A 273 -1.35 -0.56 -27.07
C LEU A 273 -0.07 -0.30 -27.86
N GLU A 274 -0.01 0.80 -28.61
CA GLU A 274 1.11 1.20 -29.45
C GLU A 274 2.41 1.37 -28.64
N LYS A 275 3.55 1.31 -29.32
CA LYS A 275 4.82 1.82 -28.78
C LYS A 275 4.64 3.28 -28.32
N GLY A 276 5.17 3.63 -27.16
CA GLY A 276 5.07 4.99 -26.58
C GLY A 276 3.78 5.27 -25.79
N LYS A 277 2.85 4.32 -25.74
CA LYS A 277 1.65 4.42 -24.89
C LYS A 277 1.93 4.03 -23.46
N ASP A 278 1.20 4.65 -22.55
CA ASP A 278 1.39 4.46 -21.12
C ASP A 278 1.09 3.03 -20.68
N THR A 279 1.83 2.58 -19.66
CA THR A 279 1.49 1.36 -18.94
C THR A 279 0.72 1.68 -17.67
N PHE A 280 -0.08 0.71 -17.25
CA PHE A 280 -0.85 0.74 -16.03
C PHE A 280 -0.43 -0.43 -15.14
N SER A 281 -0.60 -0.22 -13.84
CA SER A 281 -0.41 -1.25 -12.82
C SER A 281 -1.55 -1.16 -11.83
N PHE A 282 -1.87 -2.23 -11.12
CA PHE A 282 -2.92 -2.23 -10.10
C PHE A 282 -2.36 -2.68 -8.77
N ILE A 283 -2.72 -2.00 -7.69
CA ILE A 283 -2.26 -2.38 -6.36
C ILE A 283 -3.44 -2.54 -5.42
N MET A 284 -3.51 -3.72 -4.84
CA MET A 284 -4.22 -4.03 -3.62
C MET A 284 -3.25 -3.91 -2.44
N ARG A 285 -3.65 -3.18 -1.41
CA ARG A 285 -2.90 -3.03 -0.16
C ARG A 285 -3.74 -3.52 1.00
N ALA A 286 -3.08 -4.03 2.02
CA ALA A 286 -3.65 -4.15 3.35
C ALA A 286 -2.62 -3.74 4.39
N ALA A 287 -3.06 -2.96 5.38
CA ALA A 287 -2.24 -2.48 6.47
C ALA A 287 -2.71 -3.13 7.77
N ILE A 288 -1.77 -3.80 8.44
CA ILE A 288 -1.92 -4.34 9.81
C ILE A 288 -3.09 -5.32 9.93
N TRP A 289 -2.81 -6.60 9.73
CA TRP A 289 -3.79 -7.66 9.98
C TRP A 289 -4.18 -7.73 11.46
N LEU A 290 -5.47 -7.72 11.77
CA LEU A 290 -5.95 -7.98 13.13
C LEU A 290 -5.87 -9.49 13.45
N ASP A 291 -6.13 -10.35 12.46
CA ASP A 291 -5.80 -11.77 12.50
C ASP A 291 -4.65 -12.04 11.52
N HIS A 292 -3.44 -12.15 12.07
CA HIS A 292 -2.21 -12.34 11.31
C HIS A 292 -2.27 -13.55 10.37
N ASP A 293 -2.69 -14.71 10.87
CA ASP A 293 -2.67 -15.96 10.11
C ASP A 293 -3.76 -15.96 9.03
N ALA A 294 -4.95 -15.42 9.35
CA ALA A 294 -6.01 -15.28 8.35
C ALA A 294 -5.61 -14.31 7.23
N GLY A 295 -4.99 -13.17 7.58
CA GLY A 295 -4.50 -12.18 6.62
C GLY A 295 -3.46 -12.75 5.66
N TRP A 296 -2.44 -13.42 6.20
CA TRP A 296 -1.42 -14.07 5.38
C TRP A 296 -1.94 -15.26 4.57
N ASN A 297 -2.89 -16.02 5.11
CA ASN A 297 -3.56 -17.07 4.33
C ASN A 297 -4.36 -16.48 3.17
N TYR A 298 -5.05 -15.36 3.37
CA TYR A 298 -5.80 -14.68 2.32
C TYR A 298 -4.87 -14.19 1.21
N ILE A 299 -3.84 -13.41 1.53
CA ILE A 299 -2.97 -12.80 0.51
C ILE A 299 -2.13 -13.83 -0.26
N ASN A 300 -1.67 -14.91 0.40
CA ASN A 300 -0.92 -15.97 -0.26
C ASN A 300 -1.79 -16.89 -1.14
N ASN A 301 -3.12 -16.85 -0.96
CA ASN A 301 -4.07 -17.71 -1.67
C ASN A 301 -5.17 -16.93 -2.40
N LEU A 302 -4.89 -15.71 -2.87
CA LEU A 302 -5.85 -14.82 -3.54
C LEU A 302 -6.64 -15.48 -4.68
N LYS A 303 -6.04 -16.43 -5.39
CA LYS A 303 -6.70 -17.22 -6.45
C LYS A 303 -7.97 -17.97 -5.98
N ASN A 304 -8.11 -18.22 -4.67
CA ASN A 304 -9.28 -18.87 -4.09
C ASN A 304 -10.38 -17.88 -3.70
N TYR A 305 -10.09 -16.58 -3.72
CA TYR A 305 -10.98 -15.51 -3.25
C TYR A 305 -11.32 -14.50 -4.35
N VAL A 306 -10.49 -14.39 -5.38
CA VAL A 306 -10.57 -13.33 -6.39
C VAL A 306 -10.33 -13.89 -7.79
N LYS A 307 -11.21 -13.52 -8.72
CA LYS A 307 -11.08 -13.71 -10.17
C LYS A 307 -10.80 -12.36 -10.83
N VAL A 308 -9.88 -12.33 -11.80
CA VAL A 308 -9.57 -11.14 -12.60
C VAL A 308 -9.77 -11.47 -14.07
N LEU A 309 -10.54 -10.65 -14.78
CA LEU A 309 -10.87 -10.85 -16.18
C LEU A 309 -10.48 -9.61 -17.00
N ARG A 310 -9.63 -9.79 -18.03
CA ARG A 310 -9.41 -8.79 -19.07
C ARG A 310 -10.42 -9.00 -20.19
N ILE A 311 -11.15 -7.96 -20.55
CA ILE A 311 -12.30 -8.01 -21.44
C ILE A 311 -12.06 -7.04 -22.59
N THR A 312 -12.01 -7.58 -23.81
CA THR A 312 -11.66 -6.82 -25.02
C THR A 312 -12.74 -6.99 -26.09
N PRO A 313 -13.32 -5.92 -26.64
CA PRO A 313 -14.20 -6.02 -27.81
C PRO A 313 -13.49 -6.65 -29.00
N LYS A 314 -14.10 -7.66 -29.65
CA LYS A 314 -13.57 -8.27 -30.90
C LYS A 314 -13.48 -7.23 -32.01
N THR A 315 -14.48 -6.36 -32.09
CA THR A 315 -14.50 -5.18 -32.97
C THR A 315 -14.33 -3.95 -32.09
N PRO A 316 -13.32 -3.10 -32.34
CA PRO A 316 -13.12 -1.89 -31.55
C PRO A 316 -14.36 -1.00 -31.53
N TYR A 317 -14.75 -0.53 -30.35
CA TYR A 317 -15.77 0.49 -30.20
C TYR A 317 -15.17 1.88 -30.37
N SER A 318 -15.95 2.80 -30.93
CA SER A 318 -15.64 4.22 -30.83
C SER A 318 -15.84 4.67 -29.39
N TYR A 319 -14.75 4.95 -28.68
CA TYR A 319 -14.77 5.51 -27.33
C TYR A 319 -15.24 6.97 -27.41
N THR A 320 -16.46 7.23 -26.93
CA THR A 320 -17.09 8.55 -27.03
C THR A 320 -17.59 9.06 -25.68
N ASN A 321 -17.58 8.21 -24.65
CA ASN A 321 -18.09 8.55 -23.32
C ASN A 321 -17.03 8.30 -22.25
N LEU A 322 -15.94 9.06 -22.33
CA LEU A 322 -14.79 8.93 -21.45
C LEU A 322 -15.07 9.40 -20.03
N TRP A 323 -14.35 8.83 -19.05
CA TRP A 323 -14.34 9.39 -17.70
C TRP A 323 -13.66 10.77 -17.69
N PRO A 324 -14.25 11.78 -17.01
CA PRO A 324 -13.50 12.98 -16.67
C PRO A 324 -12.42 12.64 -15.64
N ILE A 325 -11.47 13.55 -15.44
CA ILE A 325 -10.59 13.51 -14.27
C ILE A 325 -11.49 13.50 -13.02
N PRO A 326 -11.34 12.53 -12.10
CA PRO A 326 -12.23 12.43 -10.95
C PRO A 326 -12.01 13.60 -9.98
N ASN A 327 -13.11 14.06 -9.37
CA ASN A 327 -13.02 14.95 -8.22
C ASN A 327 -12.40 14.18 -7.05
N LEU A 328 -11.39 14.76 -6.44
CA LEU A 328 -10.72 14.19 -5.27
C LEU A 328 -11.45 14.56 -3.98
N LYS A 329 -11.42 13.66 -3.00
CA LYS A 329 -11.83 13.95 -1.62
C LYS A 329 -10.92 15.03 -1.02
N MET A 330 -11.51 15.85 -0.17
CA MET A 330 -10.77 16.89 0.56
C MET A 330 -9.91 16.25 1.65
N HIS A 331 -8.67 16.71 1.80
CA HIS A 331 -7.79 16.29 2.88
C HIS A 331 -7.96 17.20 4.09
N GLU A 332 -8.24 18.48 3.85
CA GLU A 332 -8.36 19.52 4.85
C GLU A 332 -9.66 19.39 5.65
N THR A 333 -9.54 19.47 6.97
CA THR A 333 -10.69 19.55 7.88
C THR A 333 -10.98 20.99 8.32
N GLY A 334 -10.07 21.92 8.01
CA GLY A 334 -10.09 23.29 8.54
C GLY A 334 -9.65 23.37 10.01
N THR A 335 -9.18 22.26 10.59
CA THR A 335 -8.58 22.19 11.93
C THR A 335 -7.18 21.62 11.83
N THR A 336 -6.22 22.28 12.46
CA THR A 336 -4.83 21.80 12.56
C THR A 336 -4.62 21.03 13.87
N GLU A 337 -3.68 20.11 13.90
CA GLU A 337 -3.29 19.34 15.08
C GLU A 337 -2.74 20.25 16.18
N PHE A 338 -2.19 21.42 15.83
CA PHE A 338 -1.85 22.47 16.81
C PHE A 338 -3.08 23.06 17.54
N GLN A 339 -4.30 22.94 17.02
CA GLN A 339 -5.49 23.35 17.76
C GLN A 339 -5.95 22.29 18.77
N VAL A 340 -5.65 21.01 18.50
CA VAL A 340 -5.95 19.88 19.41
C VAL A 340 -4.87 19.71 20.47
N VAL A 341 -3.59 19.89 20.08
CA VAL A 341 -2.41 19.80 20.94
C VAL A 341 -1.69 21.17 20.98
N PRO A 342 -2.27 22.19 21.64
CA PRO A 342 -1.82 23.59 21.54
C PRO A 342 -0.43 23.88 22.10
N TYR A 343 0.11 23.00 22.93
CA TYR A 343 1.43 23.14 23.52
C TYR A 343 2.48 22.24 22.87
N ALA A 344 2.15 21.55 21.76
CA ALA A 344 3.02 20.59 21.08
C ALA A 344 4.41 21.13 20.79
N ARG A 345 4.57 22.41 20.45
CA ARG A 345 5.89 23.00 20.26
C ARG A 345 6.79 22.88 21.50
N ASN A 346 6.26 23.23 22.68
CA ASN A 346 7.02 23.20 23.92
C ASN A 346 7.11 21.79 24.48
N GLU A 347 6.03 21.02 24.39
CA GLU A 347 5.94 19.63 24.87
C GLU A 347 6.85 18.70 24.05
N LEU A 348 6.97 18.87 22.73
CA LEU A 348 7.96 18.13 21.92
C LEU A 348 9.40 18.53 22.22
N ASN A 349 9.66 19.81 22.54
CA ASN A 349 11.00 20.24 22.95
C ASN A 349 11.37 19.67 24.32
N TYR A 350 10.41 19.59 25.24
CA TYR A 350 10.57 18.93 26.52
C TYR A 350 10.86 17.43 26.33
N LEU A 351 10.01 16.73 25.56
CA LEU A 351 10.18 15.31 25.24
C LEU A 351 11.55 15.04 24.59
N ARG A 352 11.98 15.87 23.63
CA ARG A 352 13.31 15.79 23.03
C ARG A 352 14.42 15.84 24.08
N ASN A 353 14.34 16.78 25.03
CA ASN A 353 15.36 16.96 26.05
C ASN A 353 15.40 15.79 27.04
N GLU A 354 14.24 15.26 27.43
CA GLU A 354 14.14 14.08 28.31
C GLU A 354 14.67 12.81 27.63
N ILE A 355 14.42 12.65 26.32
CA ILE A 355 15.04 11.59 25.52
C ILE A 355 16.57 11.76 25.51
N ILE A 356 17.07 12.98 25.27
CA ILE A 356 18.52 13.25 25.32
C ILE A 356 19.09 12.97 26.71
N GLU A 357 18.43 13.38 27.78
CA GLU A 357 18.88 13.14 29.16
C GLU A 357 18.95 11.64 29.48
N LYS A 358 17.98 10.86 29.01
CA LYS A 358 17.96 9.40 29.22
C LYS A 358 19.10 8.67 28.52
N TYR A 359 19.47 9.09 27.30
CA TYR A 359 20.35 8.31 26.43
C TYR A 359 21.72 8.93 26.15
N GLN A 360 21.88 10.24 26.27
CA GLN A 360 23.18 10.89 26.14
C GLN A 360 24.03 10.64 27.38
N ASN A 361 25.23 10.11 27.18
CA ASN A 361 26.20 9.90 28.26
C ASN A 361 27.64 9.99 27.70
N GLU A 362 28.63 9.51 28.45
CA GLU A 362 30.02 9.49 28.00
C GLU A 362 30.20 8.68 26.70
N GLU A 363 29.38 7.66 26.47
CA GLU A 363 29.46 6.76 25.30
C GLU A 363 28.63 7.22 24.11
N TYR A 364 27.52 7.95 24.30
CA TYR A 364 26.61 8.32 23.20
C TYR A 364 26.54 9.82 22.94
N LYS A 365 26.40 10.20 21.66
CA LYS A 365 26.11 11.57 21.22
C LYS A 365 24.79 11.60 20.41
N PRO A 366 23.86 12.52 20.70
CA PRO A 366 22.65 12.69 19.91
C PRO A 366 22.94 13.49 18.62
N VAL A 367 22.22 13.16 17.56
CA VAL A 367 22.19 13.86 16.28
C VAL A 367 20.73 13.98 15.87
N ASP A 368 20.18 15.20 15.87
CA ASP A 368 18.83 15.42 15.33
C ASP A 368 18.79 15.15 13.84
N LEU A 369 17.71 14.53 13.39
CA LEU A 369 17.43 14.30 11.97
C LEU A 369 16.23 15.16 11.58
N ASP A 370 16.40 16.01 10.56
CA ASP A 370 15.32 16.83 10.04
C ASP A 370 14.31 15.97 9.27
N SER A 371 13.04 16.39 9.28
CA SER A 371 11.95 15.71 8.57
C SER A 371 11.45 16.56 7.40
N LYS A 372 11.09 15.90 6.31
CA LYS A 372 10.65 16.52 5.06
C LYS A 372 9.53 15.72 4.40
N LEU A 373 8.73 16.40 3.57
CA LEU A 373 7.80 15.74 2.67
C LEU A 373 8.57 14.73 1.80
N TRP A 374 8.06 13.51 1.73
CA TRP A 374 8.73 12.43 1.02
C TRP A 374 8.16 12.19 -0.38
N ILE A 375 6.85 11.97 -0.48
CA ILE A 375 6.19 11.57 -1.73
C ILE A 375 5.14 12.63 -2.08
N LEU A 376 5.17 13.10 -3.33
CA LEU A 376 4.17 14.00 -3.88
C LEU A 376 2.87 13.25 -4.18
N ASP A 377 1.80 14.02 -4.33
CA ASP A 377 0.54 13.48 -4.82
C ASP A 377 0.64 12.96 -6.27
N GLY A 378 -0.13 11.92 -6.60
CA GLY A 378 -0.20 11.36 -7.95
C GLY A 378 -0.38 12.38 -9.07
N TYR A 379 -1.25 13.39 -8.90
CA TYR A 379 -1.49 14.38 -9.96
C TYR A 379 -0.29 15.30 -10.18
N GLU A 380 0.41 15.65 -9.09
CA GLU A 380 1.62 16.45 -9.18
C GLU A 380 2.77 15.63 -9.78
N GLY A 381 2.86 14.34 -9.46
CA GLY A 381 3.81 13.41 -10.08
C GLY A 381 3.64 13.32 -11.60
N ILE A 382 2.38 13.22 -12.07
CA ILE A 382 2.04 13.22 -13.49
C ILE A 382 2.40 14.57 -14.14
N LEU A 383 2.05 15.69 -13.50
CA LEU A 383 2.28 17.02 -14.04
C LEU A 383 3.76 17.38 -14.15
N GLN A 384 4.54 17.06 -13.12
CA GLN A 384 5.98 17.35 -13.07
C GLN A 384 6.82 16.28 -13.78
N ASP A 385 6.20 15.16 -14.16
CA ASP A 385 6.86 14.03 -14.79
C ASP A 385 8.01 13.51 -13.90
N VAL A 386 7.64 13.15 -12.65
CA VAL A 386 8.53 12.65 -11.60
C VAL A 386 7.92 11.44 -10.89
N PRO A 387 8.75 10.50 -10.40
CA PRO A 387 8.25 9.31 -9.72
C PRO A 387 7.61 9.64 -8.38
N VAL A 388 6.45 9.04 -8.13
CA VAL A 388 5.73 9.07 -6.83
C VAL A 388 5.53 7.67 -6.24
N TYR A 389 6.19 6.67 -6.83
CA TYR A 389 6.42 5.35 -6.25
C TYR A 389 5.15 4.64 -5.74
N TYR A 390 4.08 4.67 -6.53
CA TYR A 390 2.80 4.08 -6.19
C TYR A 390 2.18 4.70 -4.93
N ASP A 391 2.00 6.02 -4.99
CA ASP A 391 1.41 6.85 -3.94
C ASP A 391 0.05 6.32 -3.48
N ASN A 392 -0.34 6.69 -2.26
CA ASN A 392 -1.65 6.37 -1.73
C ASN A 392 -2.24 7.65 -1.12
N ARG A 393 -3.37 8.12 -1.65
CA ARG A 393 -4.04 9.32 -1.12
C ARG A 393 -4.68 9.07 0.24
N ASP A 394 -4.77 7.80 0.68
CA ASP A 394 -5.06 7.46 2.07
C ASP A 394 -3.91 7.80 3.04
N GLY A 395 -2.68 8.00 2.55
CA GLY A 395 -1.49 8.21 3.37
C GLY A 395 -0.74 9.53 3.12
N LEU A 396 -0.33 10.21 4.18
CA LEU A 396 0.65 11.28 4.15
C LEU A 396 2.05 10.72 4.43
N TYR A 397 3.03 11.08 3.62
CA TYR A 397 4.39 10.51 3.64
C TYR A 397 5.43 11.57 4.02
N ILE A 398 5.99 11.44 5.22
CA ILE A 398 7.11 12.25 5.71
C ILE A 398 8.32 11.34 5.89
N ARG A 399 9.53 11.83 5.65
CA ARG A 399 10.75 11.08 5.97
C ARG A 399 11.79 11.92 6.67
N THR A 400 12.70 11.27 7.38
CA THR A 400 13.91 11.91 7.89
C THR A 400 14.91 12.18 6.78
N ASP A 401 15.95 12.97 7.07
CA ASP A 401 17.21 12.90 6.33
C ASP A 401 17.84 11.50 6.40
N ASN A 402 18.74 11.25 5.44
CA ASN A 402 19.52 10.02 5.41
C ASN A 402 20.54 10.03 6.55
N PHE A 403 20.78 8.86 7.14
CA PHE A 403 21.77 8.62 8.17
C PHE A 403 22.30 7.20 8.06
N GLN A 404 23.32 6.88 8.85
CA GLN A 404 23.90 5.55 8.92
C GLN A 404 24.01 5.12 10.38
N LEU A 405 23.82 3.82 10.62
CA LEU A 405 24.26 3.17 11.87
C LEU A 405 25.71 2.74 11.66
N GLU A 406 26.66 3.34 12.37
CA GLU A 406 28.10 3.01 12.22
C GLU A 406 28.44 1.70 12.93
N THR A 407 27.72 1.39 14.02
CA THR A 407 27.92 0.20 14.87
C THR A 407 26.58 -0.41 15.29
N ASP A 408 26.62 -1.61 15.88
CA ASP A 408 25.41 -2.28 16.37
C ASP A 408 24.78 -1.59 17.59
N GLU A 409 25.55 -0.69 18.19
CA GLU A 409 25.19 0.07 19.37
C GLU A 409 24.56 1.41 19.01
N ASP A 410 24.63 1.84 17.76
CA ASP A 410 23.88 3.00 17.30
C ASP A 410 22.38 2.65 17.26
N PHE A 411 21.54 3.60 17.65
CA PHE A 411 20.09 3.46 17.61
C PHE A 411 19.43 4.80 17.32
N VAL A 412 18.19 4.76 16.84
CA VAL A 412 17.40 5.96 16.55
C VAL A 412 16.16 5.96 17.42
N ILE A 413 15.81 7.14 17.95
CA ILE A 413 14.56 7.37 18.68
C ILE A 413 13.69 8.31 17.89
N LEU A 414 12.45 7.88 17.66
CA LEU A 414 11.47 8.53 16.83
C LEU A 414 10.32 8.96 17.74
N TYR A 415 9.94 10.21 17.68
CA TYR A 415 8.99 10.80 18.64
C TYR A 415 8.15 11.87 17.98
N GLY A 416 6.95 12.09 18.48
CA GLY A 416 6.00 13.01 17.88
C GLY A 416 4.67 13.05 18.61
N VAL A 417 3.74 13.82 18.05
CA VAL A 417 2.34 13.73 18.44
C VAL A 417 1.79 12.39 17.97
N ASP A 418 1.01 11.73 18.82
CA ASP A 418 0.26 10.54 18.42
C ASP A 418 -0.97 10.97 17.62
N HIS A 419 -0.86 10.89 16.29
CA HIS A 419 -1.90 11.29 15.35
C HIS A 419 -3.21 10.50 15.51
N VAL A 420 -3.17 9.31 16.13
CA VAL A 420 -4.37 8.53 16.43
C VAL A 420 -5.09 9.14 17.62
N GLN A 421 -4.35 9.43 18.69
CA GLN A 421 -4.92 10.05 19.89
C GLN A 421 -5.38 11.49 19.65
N ALA A 422 -4.77 12.18 18.69
CA ALA A 422 -5.19 13.51 18.24
C ALA A 422 -6.36 13.48 17.22
N GLU A 423 -6.82 12.29 16.80
CA GLU A 423 -7.89 12.08 15.82
C GLU A 423 -7.57 12.63 14.41
N PHE A 424 -6.28 12.71 14.04
CA PHE A 424 -5.83 13.08 12.68
C PHE A 424 -5.54 11.88 11.78
N ALA A 425 -5.46 10.69 12.38
CA ALA A 425 -5.24 9.43 11.67
C ALA A 425 -5.99 8.29 12.37
N THR A 426 -6.41 7.29 11.60
CA THR A 426 -6.92 6.03 12.16
C THR A 426 -5.78 5.12 12.62
N PHE A 427 -4.63 5.23 11.97
CA PHE A 427 -3.35 4.64 12.38
C PHE A 427 -2.21 5.36 11.65
N PHE A 428 -1.00 5.17 12.12
CA PHE A 428 0.18 5.51 11.32
C PHE A 428 1.30 4.50 11.51
N ASN A 429 2.13 4.37 10.48
CA ASN A 429 3.27 3.48 10.48
C ASN A 429 4.56 4.28 10.47
N ILE A 430 5.56 3.73 11.13
CA ILE A 430 6.92 4.23 11.13
C ILE A 430 7.83 3.12 10.66
N SER A 431 8.52 3.30 9.54
CA SER A 431 9.34 2.25 8.91
C SER A 431 10.79 2.71 8.74
N PHE A 432 11.73 1.83 9.05
CA PHE A 432 13.15 1.98 8.76
C PHE A 432 13.45 1.48 7.36
N TYR A 433 14.11 2.31 6.55
CA TYR A 433 14.42 2.05 5.15
C TYR A 433 15.91 1.98 4.89
N GLY A 434 16.33 1.06 4.02
CA GLY A 434 17.59 1.20 3.30
C GLY A 434 17.43 2.16 2.12
N GLU A 435 18.37 3.08 1.95
CA GLU A 435 18.34 4.06 0.85
C GLU A 435 18.71 3.42 -0.49
N GLU A 436 19.59 2.41 -0.53
CA GLU A 436 20.01 1.78 -1.79
C GLU A 436 18.83 1.20 -2.57
N TYR A 437 18.00 0.39 -1.90
CA TYR A 437 16.86 -0.28 -2.53
C TYR A 437 15.52 0.34 -2.22
N TRP A 438 15.46 1.37 -1.37
CA TRP A 438 14.19 1.93 -0.86
C TRP A 438 13.34 0.85 -0.17
N ASN A 439 14.00 -0.05 0.57
CA ASN A 439 13.39 -1.21 1.20
C ASN A 439 13.03 -0.91 2.66
N GLY A 440 11.74 -0.95 2.98
CA GLY A 440 11.24 -0.88 4.35
C GLY A 440 11.44 -2.23 5.04
N VAL A 441 12.33 -2.30 6.03
CA VAL A 441 12.81 -3.57 6.62
C VAL A 441 12.30 -3.85 8.02
N ALA A 442 11.92 -2.81 8.74
CA ALA A 442 11.39 -2.90 10.10
C ALA A 442 10.43 -1.74 10.33
N GLY A 443 9.39 -1.94 11.13
CA GLY A 443 8.44 -0.86 11.41
C GLY A 443 7.68 -0.99 12.72
N ALA A 444 7.21 0.14 13.20
CA ALA A 444 6.26 0.27 14.29
C ALA A 444 4.91 0.72 13.74
N ASN A 445 3.84 0.13 14.27
CA ASN A 445 2.47 0.55 13.99
C ASN A 445 1.94 1.27 15.22
N ILE A 446 1.53 2.53 15.06
CA ILE A 446 0.87 3.31 16.09
C ILE A 446 -0.63 3.30 15.80
N THR A 447 -1.37 2.80 16.78
CA THR A 447 -2.81 2.52 16.72
C THR A 447 -3.47 3.01 18.01
N ASP A 448 -4.75 2.74 18.19
CA ASP A 448 -5.45 3.04 19.46
C ASP A 448 -4.92 2.22 20.65
N GLU A 449 -4.36 1.04 20.39
CA GLU A 449 -3.51 0.31 21.32
C GLU A 449 -2.21 1.11 21.56
N LEU A 450 -2.15 1.90 22.64
CA LEU A 450 -1.00 2.71 23.09
C LEU A 450 0.27 1.86 23.35
N LYS A 451 0.89 1.32 22.30
CA LYS A 451 2.06 0.43 22.37
C LYS A 451 3.37 1.17 22.60
N TYR A 452 3.45 2.44 22.20
CA TYR A 452 4.66 3.25 22.26
C TYR A 452 4.43 4.59 22.97
N PRO A 453 3.83 4.61 24.18
CA PRO A 453 3.50 5.87 24.84
C PRO A 453 4.77 6.59 25.27
N ALA A 454 4.82 7.90 25.08
CA ALA A 454 5.94 8.71 25.60
C ALA A 454 5.81 9.01 27.10
N THR A 455 4.87 8.38 27.82
CA THR A 455 4.51 8.73 29.20
C THR A 455 5.66 8.62 30.20
N GLU A 456 6.66 7.77 29.93
CA GLU A 456 7.84 7.65 30.80
C GLU A 456 8.72 8.90 30.82
N TYR A 457 8.67 9.73 29.77
CA TYR A 457 9.47 10.95 29.64
C TYR A 457 8.78 12.17 30.22
N PHE A 458 7.54 12.04 30.69
CA PHE A 458 6.80 13.15 31.29
C PHE A 458 6.66 12.98 32.80
N PRO A 459 6.49 14.09 33.56
CA PRO A 459 6.19 14.01 34.97
C PRO A 459 4.97 13.12 35.23
N LYS A 460 5.02 12.38 36.35
CA LYS A 460 3.89 11.56 36.80
C LYS A 460 2.63 12.43 36.88
N ASP A 461 1.53 11.94 36.29
CA ASP A 461 0.22 12.61 36.19
C ASP A 461 0.12 13.76 35.16
N TYR A 462 1.14 13.94 34.29
CA TYR A 462 1.02 14.87 33.18
C TYR A 462 -0.07 14.44 32.19
N LYS A 463 -1.18 15.18 32.17
CA LYS A 463 -2.42 14.78 31.48
C LYS A 463 -2.26 14.55 29.98
N ASN A 464 -1.39 15.32 29.33
CA ASN A 464 -1.20 15.28 27.87
C ASN A 464 -0.13 14.28 27.43
N SER A 465 0.52 13.56 28.35
CA SER A 465 1.59 12.60 28.02
C SER A 465 1.15 11.49 27.06
N LYS A 466 -0.16 11.17 27.04
CA LYS A 466 -0.76 10.18 26.12
C LYS A 466 -0.92 10.68 24.69
N CYS A 467 -0.80 11.98 24.44
CA CYS A 467 -0.85 12.57 23.11
C CYS A 467 0.50 12.47 22.37
N TYR A 468 1.48 11.76 22.95
CA TYR A 468 2.83 11.65 22.43
C TYR A 468 3.27 10.20 22.40
N TYR A 469 4.10 9.90 21.41
CA TYR A 469 4.72 8.58 21.27
C TYR A 469 6.24 8.69 21.23
N ALA A 470 6.90 7.59 21.58
CA ALA A 470 8.34 7.41 21.41
C ALA A 470 8.66 5.96 21.02
N VAL A 471 9.34 5.76 19.90
CA VAL A 471 9.78 4.46 19.38
C VAL A 471 11.29 4.44 19.32
N LYS A 472 11.92 3.40 19.88
CA LYS A 472 13.35 3.12 19.71
C LYS A 472 13.53 2.04 18.64
N MET A 473 14.34 2.31 17.62
CA MET A 473 14.77 1.32 16.63
C MET A 473 16.27 1.05 16.78
N ALA A 474 16.65 -0.22 16.92
CA ALA A 474 18.02 -0.64 17.26
C ALA A 474 18.35 -2.03 16.68
N ARG A 475 19.61 -2.47 16.81
CA ARG A 475 20.01 -3.84 16.43
C ARG A 475 19.64 -4.90 17.47
N LYS A 476 19.50 -4.52 18.73
CA LYS A 476 19.35 -5.42 19.87
C LYS A 476 18.17 -5.00 20.74
N VAL A 477 17.54 -5.98 21.38
CA VAL A 477 16.51 -5.74 22.40
C VAL A 477 17.24 -5.55 23.73
N GLU A 478 17.09 -4.38 24.34
CA GLU A 478 17.66 -4.07 25.67
C GLU A 478 16.56 -3.67 26.67
N GLU A 479 15.59 -2.87 26.23
CA GLU A 479 14.47 -2.33 27.01
C GLU A 479 13.16 -3.13 26.80
N GLY A 480 13.10 -3.98 25.77
CA GLY A 480 11.99 -4.93 25.54
C GLY A 480 10.87 -4.41 24.64
N ASN A 481 10.96 -3.16 24.18
CA ASN A 481 9.99 -2.51 23.30
C ASN A 481 10.62 -1.99 21.99
N GLU A 482 11.90 -2.28 21.74
CA GLU A 482 12.58 -1.83 20.53
C GLU A 482 12.07 -2.52 19.27
N VAL A 483 12.01 -1.75 18.18
CA VAL A 483 11.88 -2.30 16.83
C VAL A 483 13.27 -2.71 16.35
N ILE A 484 13.43 -3.99 16.03
CA ILE A 484 14.72 -4.54 15.64
C ILE A 484 14.99 -4.34 14.15
N ILE A 485 16.14 -3.76 13.85
CA ILE A 485 16.61 -3.50 12.48
C ILE A 485 17.42 -4.72 12.01
N PRO A 486 16.89 -5.52 11.08
CA PRO A 486 17.59 -6.69 10.56
C PRO A 486 18.79 -6.31 9.69
N TYR A 487 19.81 -7.16 9.66
CA TYR A 487 20.93 -7.06 8.72
C TYR A 487 20.50 -7.53 7.33
N SER A 488 21.16 -6.99 6.29
CA SER A 488 21.09 -7.52 4.93
C SER A 488 21.99 -8.76 4.82
N THR A 489 23.24 -8.63 5.28
CA THR A 489 24.22 -9.72 5.23
C THR A 489 23.80 -10.86 6.13
N GLY A 490 23.73 -12.07 5.55
CA GLY A 490 23.33 -13.28 6.27
C GLY A 490 21.85 -13.37 6.59
N ASN A 491 21.01 -12.47 6.06
CA ASN A 491 19.56 -12.55 6.23
C ASN A 491 18.99 -13.76 5.48
N PRO A 492 18.30 -14.70 6.16
CA PRO A 492 17.78 -15.90 5.52
C PRO A 492 16.64 -15.61 4.52
N SER A 493 16.01 -14.44 4.59
CA SER A 493 14.95 -14.05 3.65
C SER A 493 15.49 -13.42 2.37
N GLY A 494 16.70 -12.84 2.42
CA GLY A 494 17.35 -12.16 1.30
C GLY A 494 17.97 -10.81 1.70
N SER A 495 18.87 -10.28 0.86
CA SER A 495 19.63 -9.05 1.14
C SER A 495 18.76 -7.81 1.33
N ALA A 496 17.62 -7.70 0.65
CA ALA A 496 16.72 -6.56 0.77
C ALA A 496 15.79 -6.61 2.00
N TYR A 497 15.87 -7.66 2.82
CA TYR A 497 15.11 -7.77 4.08
C TYR A 497 15.85 -7.18 5.29
N GLY A 498 16.94 -6.45 5.07
CA GLY A 498 17.64 -5.71 6.10
C GLY A 498 18.44 -4.54 5.54
N VAL A 499 19.21 -3.94 6.44
CA VAL A 499 20.16 -2.86 6.16
C VAL A 499 21.40 -3.15 7.00
N ASP A 500 22.60 -3.11 6.41
CA ASP A 500 23.85 -3.31 7.14
C ASP A 500 24.37 -2.00 7.76
N ASN A 501 25.39 -2.09 8.62
CA ASN A 501 25.99 -0.89 9.20
C ASN A 501 26.79 -0.13 8.13
N ASN A 502 26.86 1.20 8.26
CA ASN A 502 27.51 2.12 7.32
C ASN A 502 26.82 2.21 5.94
N GLU A 503 25.62 1.64 5.80
CA GLU A 503 24.75 1.88 4.65
C GLU A 503 23.80 3.04 4.95
N ASP A 504 23.50 3.83 3.91
CA ASP A 504 22.54 4.92 4.01
C ASP A 504 21.13 4.38 4.29
N ALA A 505 20.49 4.98 5.27
CA ALA A 505 19.16 4.64 5.74
C ALA A 505 18.37 5.90 6.05
N TYR A 506 17.05 5.77 6.11
CA TYR A 506 16.16 6.82 6.58
C TYR A 506 14.95 6.20 7.27
N VAL A 507 14.17 7.03 7.95
CA VAL A 507 12.89 6.61 8.52
C VAL A 507 11.76 7.30 7.76
N GLY A 508 10.77 6.53 7.34
CA GLY A 508 9.51 7.03 6.79
C GLY A 508 8.38 6.98 7.82
N PHE A 509 7.63 8.06 7.93
CA PHE A 509 6.37 8.19 8.67
C PHE A 509 5.21 8.20 7.68
N ARG A 510 4.25 7.31 7.86
CA ARG A 510 3.09 7.14 6.97
C ARG A 510 1.81 7.27 7.78
N ILE A 511 1.12 8.39 7.60
CA ILE A 511 -0.02 8.79 8.43
C ILE A 511 -1.29 8.55 7.64
N TYR A 512 -2.15 7.64 8.11
CA TYR A 512 -3.22 7.09 7.29
C TYR A 512 -4.62 7.48 7.76
N ALA A 513 -5.44 7.84 6.78
CA ALA A 513 -6.89 8.05 6.87
C ALA A 513 -7.32 8.87 8.10
N ASN A 514 -7.53 10.16 7.89
CA ASN A 514 -8.18 11.02 8.86
C ASN A 514 -9.62 10.50 9.10
N PRO A 515 -10.06 10.34 10.37
CA PRO A 515 -11.39 9.82 10.70
C PRO A 515 -12.58 10.62 10.10
N GLU A 516 -12.41 11.91 9.84
CA GLU A 516 -13.44 12.78 9.25
C GLU A 516 -13.49 12.64 7.72
N THR A 517 -12.33 12.70 7.05
CA THR A 517 -12.27 12.75 5.57
C THR A 517 -12.11 11.38 4.92
N ASN A 518 -11.68 10.36 5.67
CA ASN A 518 -11.37 9.00 5.21
C ASN A 518 -10.29 8.95 4.11
N VAL A 519 -9.43 9.96 4.04
CA VAL A 519 -8.20 10.05 3.22
C VAL A 519 -7.06 10.60 4.09
N ALA A 520 -5.84 10.70 3.57
CA ALA A 520 -4.72 11.25 4.32
C ALA A 520 -5.07 12.61 4.94
N PRO A 521 -4.62 12.90 6.17
CA PRO A 521 -4.71 14.26 6.68
C PRO A 521 -3.89 15.21 5.80
N ALA A 522 -4.33 16.47 5.70
CA ALA A 522 -3.60 17.47 4.94
C ALA A 522 -2.21 17.72 5.55
N ILE A 523 -1.21 17.93 4.70
CA ILE A 523 0.18 18.12 5.12
C ILE A 523 0.37 19.28 6.11
N PHE A 524 -0.42 20.35 5.95
CA PHE A 524 -0.38 21.54 6.80
C PHE A 524 -1.21 21.42 8.07
N ASP A 525 -2.06 20.39 8.16
CA ASP A 525 -2.89 20.14 9.33
C ASP A 525 -2.16 19.30 10.39
N VAL A 526 -1.03 18.66 10.06
CA VAL A 526 -0.33 17.70 10.93
C VAL A 526 1.02 18.22 11.43
N ILE A 527 1.34 17.93 12.69
CA ILE A 527 2.64 18.21 13.30
C ILE A 527 3.59 17.05 13.01
N TRP A 528 4.61 17.29 12.20
CA TRP A 528 5.47 16.19 11.75
C TRP A 528 6.30 15.59 12.89
N SER A 529 6.41 14.26 12.86
CA SER A 529 7.29 13.46 13.70
C SER A 529 8.76 13.87 13.56
N ARG A 530 9.56 13.55 14.58
CA ARG A 530 10.98 13.89 14.68
C ARG A 530 11.80 12.65 15.01
N ALA A 531 13.10 12.70 14.74
CA ALA A 531 14.01 11.61 15.09
C ALA A 531 15.35 12.13 15.64
N ILE A 532 15.95 11.34 16.52
CA ILE A 532 17.30 11.56 17.07
C ILE A 532 18.09 10.27 16.89
N LEU A 533 19.19 10.34 16.16
CA LEU A 533 20.18 9.27 16.09
C LEU A 533 21.13 9.39 17.29
N PHE A 534 21.28 8.32 18.06
CA PHE A 534 22.30 8.21 19.10
C PHE A 534 23.47 7.42 18.55
N ARG A 535 24.58 8.12 18.30
CA ARG A 535 25.83 7.51 17.84
C ARG A 535 26.72 7.16 19.01
N LYS A 536 27.26 5.95 19.01
CA LYS A 536 28.35 5.57 19.90
C LYS A 536 29.59 6.39 19.54
N LYS A 537 30.20 7.04 20.53
CA LYS A 537 31.44 7.79 20.36
C LYS A 537 32.57 6.82 20.09
N LYS A 538 33.36 7.12 19.07
CA LYS A 538 34.62 6.41 18.80
C LYS A 538 35.55 6.65 20.00
N LYS A 539 36.06 5.56 20.58
CA LYS A 539 37.06 5.62 21.66
C LYS A 539 38.41 6.09 21.13
#